data_AF-A0A1D2RS06-F1
#
_entry.id   AF-A0A1D2RS06-F1
#
_cell.length_a   1.000
_cell.length_b   1.000
_cell.length_c   1.000
_cell.angle_alpha   90.00
_cell.angle_beta   90.00
_cell.angle_gamma   90.00
#
_symmetry.space_group_name_H-M   'P 1'
#
loop_
_entity.id
_entity.type
_entity.pdbx_description
1 polymer ?
#
loop_
_entity_poly.entity_id
_entity_poly.type
_entity_poly.pdbx_seq_one_letter_code
_entity_poly.pdbx_strand_id
1 'polypeptide(L)'
;MNRHFFAAALVLASFAGAAVAQDPVRVRVGSGGDKAPVVRIAGQDICTRDSQCSDGVFCNGAERCAPQAANADRRGCVAGSPPCRQGETCVEQGDRCRVGVCDVPDADGDGHAAIACGGDDCDDTDPNRNPGRTEICDAQGIDEDCDTSTVGDRDDDGDGFIDAMCR
;
A
#
# COMPACT_ATOMS: atom_id res chain seq x y z
N MET A 1 -11.76 57.70 11.11
CA MET A 1 -10.69 57.55 12.13
C MET A 1 -11.00 56.27 12.90
N ASN A 2 -10.25 55.17 12.93
CA ASN A 2 -8.79 55.03 13.03
C ASN A 2 -8.31 53.77 12.29
N ARG A 3 -7.22 53.95 11.54
CA ARG A 3 -6.45 52.90 10.88
C ARG A 3 -5.49 52.33 11.91
N HIS A 4 -5.71 51.11 12.36
CA HIS A 4 -4.70 50.39 13.15
C HIS A 4 -3.76 49.67 12.18
N PHE A 5 -2.64 50.33 11.89
CA PHE A 5 -1.50 49.76 11.21
C PHE A 5 -0.86 48.69 12.13
N PHE A 6 -1.07 47.41 11.82
CA PHE A 6 -0.27 46.35 12.42
C PHE A 6 1.07 46.30 11.68
N ALA A 7 2.12 46.78 12.34
CA ALA A 7 3.49 46.69 11.87
C ALA A 7 3.95 45.22 11.93
N ALA A 8 4.25 44.64 10.77
CA ALA A 8 4.91 43.34 10.67
C ALA A 8 6.38 43.51 11.09
N ALA A 9 6.72 43.06 12.30
CA ALA A 9 8.10 42.96 12.77
C ALA A 9 8.76 41.76 12.09
N LEU A 10 9.54 42.03 11.04
CA LEU A 10 10.38 41.05 10.35
C LEU A 10 11.56 40.69 11.27
N VAL A 11 11.44 39.59 12.02
CA VAL A 11 12.55 39.05 12.81
C VAL A 11 13.48 38.28 11.87
N LEU A 12 14.57 38.92 11.45
CA LEU A 12 15.68 38.29 10.75
C LEU A 12 16.46 37.42 11.74
N ALA A 13 16.14 36.13 11.81
CA ALA A 13 16.96 35.16 12.51
C ALA A 13 18.26 34.91 11.71
N SER A 14 19.36 35.50 12.18
CA SER A 14 20.71 35.15 11.72
C SER A 14 21.09 33.78 12.24
N PHE A 15 21.07 32.77 11.37
CA PHE A 15 21.68 31.47 11.69
C PHE A 15 23.20 31.59 11.50
N ALA A 16 23.92 31.69 12.62
CA ALA A 16 25.35 31.47 12.65
C ALA A 16 25.61 30.01 12.25
N GLY A 17 26.09 29.78 11.04
CA GLY A 17 26.53 28.47 10.58
C GLY A 17 27.71 28.01 11.42
N ALA A 18 27.49 26.99 12.25
CA ALA A 18 28.57 26.28 12.91
C ALA A 18 29.39 25.56 11.83
N ALA A 19 30.61 26.01 11.58
CA ALA A 19 31.58 25.28 10.78
C ALA A 19 31.87 23.96 11.50
N VAL A 20 31.43 22.84 10.92
CA VAL A 20 31.81 21.50 11.36
C VAL A 20 33.30 21.34 11.08
N ALA A 21 34.11 21.31 12.14
CA ALA A 21 35.50 20.89 12.06
C ALA A 21 35.51 19.41 11.65
N GLN A 22 35.94 19.13 10.43
CA GLN A 22 36.16 17.76 9.97
C GLN A 22 37.45 17.26 10.60
N ASP A 23 37.35 16.36 11.59
CA ASP A 23 38.50 15.66 12.12
C ASP A 23 39.25 14.94 10.99
N PRO A 24 40.59 15.03 10.91
CA PRO A 24 41.34 14.33 9.89
C PRO A 24 41.15 12.82 10.07
N VAL A 25 40.63 12.17 9.02
CA VAL A 25 40.42 10.72 8.96
C VAL A 25 41.73 10.00 9.24
N ARG A 26 41.86 9.39 10.43
CA ARG A 26 43.02 8.57 10.77
C ARG A 26 42.88 7.21 10.11
N VAL A 27 43.53 7.03 8.97
CA VAL A 27 43.63 5.73 8.30
C VAL A 27 44.63 4.85 9.05
N ARG A 28 44.14 3.79 9.72
CA ARG A 28 45.00 2.72 10.24
C ARG A 28 45.24 1.70 9.12
N VAL A 29 46.45 1.69 8.58
CA VAL A 29 46.91 0.64 7.67
C VAL A 29 47.35 -0.55 8.52
N GLY A 30 46.54 -1.61 8.55
CA GLY A 30 46.93 -2.89 9.16
C GLY A 30 47.84 -3.66 8.21
N SER A 31 49.06 -3.98 8.63
CA SER A 31 49.95 -4.89 7.92
C SER A 31 49.53 -6.33 8.20
N GLY A 32 48.86 -6.99 7.25
CA GLY A 32 48.49 -8.41 7.36
C GLY A 32 48.10 -9.05 6.05
N GLY A 33 49.06 -9.71 5.39
CA GLY A 33 48.92 -10.87 4.50
C GLY A 33 48.01 -10.77 3.26
N ASP A 34 48.63 -10.70 2.08
CA ASP A 34 48.17 -11.22 0.77
C ASP A 34 46.70 -11.05 0.39
N LYS A 35 46.10 -9.89 0.69
CA LYS A 35 44.93 -9.38 -0.03
C LYS A 35 45.20 -7.92 -0.35
N ALA A 36 45.02 -7.56 -1.63
CA ALA A 36 45.22 -6.19 -2.10
C ALA A 36 44.54 -5.17 -1.17
N PRO A 37 45.12 -3.99 -0.94
CA PRO A 37 44.51 -2.96 -0.11
C PRO A 37 43.20 -2.52 -0.77
N VAL A 38 42.08 -3.05 -0.30
CA VAL A 38 40.75 -2.53 -0.63
C VAL A 38 40.62 -1.19 0.08
N VAL A 39 40.63 -0.11 -0.69
CA VAL A 39 40.29 1.24 -0.22
C VAL A 39 38.83 1.21 0.20
N ARG A 40 38.59 0.96 1.49
CA ARG A 40 37.28 1.08 2.11
C ARG A 40 36.96 2.56 2.28
N ILE A 41 36.24 3.13 1.32
CA ILE A 41 35.59 4.43 1.50
C ILE A 41 34.47 4.19 2.51
N ALA A 42 34.51 4.87 3.66
CA ALA A 42 33.45 4.80 4.65
C ALA A 42 32.10 5.09 3.96
N GLY A 43 31.23 4.07 3.88
CA GLY A 43 29.94 4.13 3.15
C GLY A 43 29.85 3.28 1.87
N GLN A 44 30.90 2.57 1.47
CA GLN A 44 30.91 1.66 0.31
C GLN A 44 31.28 0.21 0.65
N ASP A 45 31.12 -0.19 1.92
CA ASP A 45 31.29 -1.58 2.29
C ASP A 45 30.17 -2.43 1.68
N ILE A 46 30.53 -3.62 1.20
CA ILE A 46 29.56 -4.61 0.73
C ILE A 46 28.55 -4.87 1.84
N CYS A 47 27.27 -4.94 1.48
CA CYS A 47 26.19 -5.15 2.41
C CYS A 47 26.37 -6.46 3.20
N THR A 48 25.85 -6.45 4.42
CA THR A 48 25.80 -7.59 5.35
C THR A 48 24.40 -7.89 5.86
N ARG A 49 23.45 -6.97 5.65
CA ARG A 49 22.04 -7.08 6.02
C ARG A 49 21.17 -6.23 5.10
N ASP A 50 19.92 -6.63 4.90
CA ASP A 50 18.96 -6.01 3.96
C ASP A 50 18.73 -4.51 4.21
N SER A 51 18.63 -4.11 5.47
CA SER A 51 18.50 -2.70 5.88
C SER A 51 19.67 -1.76 5.48
N GLN A 52 20.82 -2.29 5.02
CA GLN A 52 21.89 -1.45 4.44
C GLN A 52 21.64 -1.16 2.95
N CYS A 53 20.83 -2.01 2.32
CA CYS A 53 20.38 -1.83 0.95
C CYS A 53 19.18 -0.89 0.93
N SER A 54 18.18 -1.17 1.77
CA SER A 54 16.92 -0.43 1.85
C SER A 54 17.09 1.09 1.79
N ASP A 55 16.46 1.67 0.78
CA ASP A 55 16.27 3.11 0.57
C ASP A 55 15.09 3.71 1.36
N GLY A 56 14.36 2.87 2.11
CA GLY A 56 13.17 3.25 2.88
C GLY A 56 11.92 3.50 2.02
N VAL A 57 11.95 3.14 0.73
CA VAL A 57 10.81 3.19 -0.18
C VAL A 57 10.08 1.86 -0.11
N PHE A 58 8.76 1.89 0.05
CA PHE A 58 7.96 0.68 0.18
C PHE A 58 7.54 0.14 -1.20
N CYS A 59 7.12 1.01 -2.12
CA CYS A 59 6.50 0.54 -3.36
C CYS A 59 7.46 -0.07 -4.38
N ASN A 60 8.76 0.19 -4.28
CA ASN A 60 9.78 -0.51 -5.07
C ASN A 60 10.20 -1.86 -4.44
N GLY A 61 9.68 -2.18 -3.25
CA GLY A 61 9.87 -3.44 -2.57
C GLY A 61 11.12 -3.51 -1.70
N ALA A 62 11.13 -4.47 -0.78
CA ALA A 62 12.25 -4.68 0.13
C ALA A 62 13.52 -5.11 -0.62
N GLU A 63 14.58 -4.30 -0.51
CA GLU A 63 15.88 -4.61 -1.09
C GLU A 63 16.63 -5.63 -0.25
N ARG A 64 17.21 -6.63 -0.93
CA ARG A 64 17.94 -7.71 -0.28
C ARG A 64 19.43 -7.54 -0.43
N CYS A 65 20.14 -7.77 0.65
CA CYS A 65 21.58 -7.92 0.61
C CYS A 65 21.95 -9.31 0.07
N ALA A 66 22.46 -9.36 -1.16
CA ALA A 66 22.95 -10.58 -1.79
C ALA A 66 24.22 -10.29 -2.62
N PRO A 67 25.41 -10.18 -1.98
CA PRO A 67 26.66 -9.79 -2.64
C PRO A 67 27.14 -10.67 -3.80
N GLN A 68 26.61 -11.89 -3.91
CA GLN A 68 26.97 -12.85 -4.94
C GLN A 68 25.90 -12.99 -6.03
N ALA A 69 24.78 -12.28 -5.90
CA ALA A 69 23.71 -12.35 -6.90
C ALA A 69 24.14 -11.66 -8.20
N ALA A 70 23.81 -12.26 -9.34
CA ALA A 70 24.19 -11.73 -10.65
C ALA A 70 23.55 -10.36 -10.96
N ASN A 71 22.43 -10.04 -10.32
CA ASN A 71 21.72 -8.77 -10.44
C ASN A 71 21.98 -7.80 -9.27
N ALA A 72 22.99 -8.07 -8.43
CA ALA A 72 23.36 -7.15 -7.36
C ALA A 72 24.18 -5.97 -7.87
N ASP A 73 24.01 -4.81 -7.24
CA ASP A 73 24.84 -3.64 -7.48
C ASP A 73 26.27 -3.82 -6.92
N ARG A 74 27.11 -2.78 -7.05
CA ARG A 74 28.49 -2.77 -6.52
C ARG A 74 28.60 -2.94 -5.00
N ARG A 75 27.52 -2.74 -4.25
CA ARG A 75 27.43 -2.94 -2.79
C ARG A 75 26.86 -4.30 -2.45
N GLY A 76 26.42 -5.10 -3.43
CA GLY A 76 25.77 -6.38 -3.19
C GLY A 76 24.26 -6.27 -2.95
N CYS A 77 23.65 -5.12 -3.22
CA CYS A 77 22.23 -4.90 -3.02
C CYS A 77 21.43 -5.29 -4.25
N VAL A 78 20.37 -6.05 -4.04
CA VAL A 78 19.42 -6.47 -5.07
C VAL A 78 18.11 -5.73 -4.84
N ALA A 79 17.63 -5.05 -5.88
CA ALA A 79 16.36 -4.33 -5.86
C ALA A 79 15.19 -5.27 -5.48
N GLY A 80 14.24 -4.73 -4.73
CA GLY A 80 13.01 -5.42 -4.38
C GLY A 80 12.05 -5.59 -5.56
N SER A 81 11.00 -6.37 -5.33
CA SER A 81 9.84 -6.43 -6.21
C SER A 81 8.69 -5.63 -5.59
N PRO A 82 7.91 -4.86 -6.38
CA PRO A 82 6.75 -4.14 -5.87
C PRO A 82 5.82 -5.06 -5.05
N PRO A 83 5.44 -4.67 -3.82
CA PRO A 83 4.73 -5.56 -2.91
C PRO A 83 3.22 -5.65 -3.20
N CYS A 84 2.66 -4.69 -3.93
CA CYS A 84 1.22 -4.60 -4.16
C CYS A 84 0.75 -5.46 -5.34
N ARG A 85 -0.45 -6.01 -5.21
CA ARG A 85 -1.09 -6.80 -6.27
C ARG A 85 -1.56 -5.91 -7.41
N GLN A 86 -1.79 -6.52 -8.57
CA GLN A 86 -2.33 -5.82 -9.73
C GLN A 86 -3.73 -5.25 -9.39
N GLY A 87 -3.89 -3.93 -9.51
CA GLY A 87 -5.13 -3.21 -9.14
C GLY A 87 -5.08 -2.49 -7.79
N GLU A 88 -4.07 -2.77 -6.95
CA GLU A 88 -3.83 -2.00 -5.73
C GLU A 88 -3.02 -0.73 -6.04
N THR A 89 -3.40 0.38 -5.39
CA THR A 89 -2.61 1.61 -5.38
C THR A 89 -1.60 1.53 -4.25
N CYS A 90 -0.32 1.64 -4.58
CA CYS A 90 0.72 1.66 -3.56
C CYS A 90 0.84 3.05 -2.92
N VAL A 91 0.88 3.11 -1.58
CA VAL A 91 0.93 4.35 -0.81
C VAL A 91 2.22 4.40 0.03
N GLU A 92 3.22 5.12 -0.46
CA GLU A 92 4.54 5.25 0.18
C GLU A 92 4.48 5.87 1.59
N GLN A 93 3.58 6.82 1.82
CA GLN A 93 3.51 7.53 3.10
C GLN A 93 2.99 6.66 4.25
N GLY A 94 2.44 5.49 3.94
CA GLY A 94 1.84 4.59 4.91
C GLY A 94 2.30 3.15 4.77
N ASP A 95 3.38 2.90 4.01
CA ASP A 95 3.96 1.59 3.73
C ASP A 95 2.91 0.50 3.49
N ARG A 96 1.91 0.82 2.65
CA ARG A 96 0.75 -0.05 2.45
C ARG A 96 0.27 -0.07 1.02
N CYS A 97 -0.35 -1.18 0.66
CA CYS A 97 -1.15 -1.33 -0.54
C CYS A 97 -2.59 -0.98 -0.22
N ARG A 98 -3.17 -0.06 -0.98
CA ARG A 98 -4.57 0.34 -0.85
C ARG A 98 -5.34 -0.17 -2.06
N VAL A 99 -6.38 -0.96 -1.82
CA VAL A 99 -7.39 -1.20 -2.85
C VAL A 99 -8.21 0.09 -2.94
N GLY A 100 -8.15 0.78 -4.09
CA GLY A 100 -8.74 2.12 -4.23
C GLY A 100 -10.23 2.21 -3.89
N VAL A 101 -10.93 1.07 -3.92
CA VAL A 101 -12.37 0.90 -3.67
C VAL A 101 -12.71 0.59 -2.20
N CYS A 102 -11.72 0.47 -1.31
CA CYS A 102 -11.91 -0.16 0.02
C CYS A 102 -11.52 0.70 1.22
N ASP A 103 -11.69 2.02 1.11
CA ASP A 103 -11.55 2.88 2.30
C ASP A 103 -12.70 2.64 3.29
N VAL A 104 -13.85 2.24 2.78
CA VAL A 104 -15.03 1.84 3.55
C VAL A 104 -15.47 0.50 2.96
N PRO A 105 -14.99 -0.64 3.50
CA PRO A 105 -15.30 -1.94 2.94
C PRO A 105 -16.76 -2.36 3.11
N ASP A 106 -17.47 -1.76 4.06
CA ASP A 106 -18.88 -1.97 4.44
C ASP A 106 -19.50 -0.57 4.53
N ALA A 107 -19.95 -0.03 3.40
CA ALA A 107 -20.34 1.37 3.28
C ALA A 107 -21.79 1.65 3.69
N ASP A 108 -22.65 0.63 3.71
CA ASP A 108 -24.02 0.74 4.20
C ASP A 108 -24.23 0.22 5.64
N GLY A 109 -23.25 -0.47 6.21
CA GLY A 109 -23.22 -0.88 7.61
C GLY A 109 -24.05 -2.13 7.92
N ASP A 110 -24.28 -3.01 6.94
CA ASP A 110 -25.01 -4.25 7.12
C ASP A 110 -24.16 -5.41 7.67
N GLY A 111 -22.83 -5.23 7.73
CA GLY A 111 -21.87 -6.20 8.25
C GLY A 111 -21.26 -7.12 7.20
N HIS A 112 -21.61 -6.97 5.93
CA HIS A 112 -20.95 -7.55 4.79
C HIS A 112 -20.00 -6.53 4.15
N ALA A 113 -18.99 -7.03 3.44
CA ALA A 113 -18.05 -6.14 2.77
C ALA A 113 -18.25 -6.21 1.26
N ALA A 114 -18.09 -5.09 0.56
CA ALA A 114 -18.15 -5.02 -0.89
C ALA A 114 -17.35 -6.15 -1.56
N ILE A 115 -17.90 -6.76 -2.62
CA ILE A 115 -17.16 -7.71 -3.47
C ILE A 115 -15.86 -7.09 -4.00
N ALA A 116 -15.86 -5.79 -4.30
CA ALA A 116 -14.66 -5.05 -4.72
C ALA A 116 -13.53 -5.04 -3.67
N CYS A 117 -13.90 -5.30 -2.41
CA CYS A 117 -13.01 -5.41 -1.25
C CYS A 117 -12.71 -6.84 -0.83
N GLY A 118 -13.15 -7.82 -1.61
CA GLY A 118 -12.99 -9.24 -1.33
C GLY A 118 -13.98 -9.78 -0.32
N GLY A 119 -15.06 -9.04 -0.02
CA GLY A 119 -16.21 -9.56 0.69
C GLY A 119 -17.25 -10.17 -0.26
N ASP A 120 -18.49 -10.25 0.21
CA ASP A 120 -19.61 -10.96 -0.42
C ASP A 120 -20.83 -10.07 -0.70
N ASP A 121 -20.73 -8.76 -0.44
CA ASP A 121 -21.80 -7.79 -0.69
C ASP A 121 -21.82 -7.34 -2.17
N CYS A 122 -22.96 -7.59 -2.81
CA CYS A 122 -23.23 -7.24 -4.20
C CYS A 122 -23.66 -5.78 -4.40
N ASP A 123 -24.10 -5.09 -3.36
CA ASP A 123 -24.45 -3.67 -3.37
C ASP A 123 -24.20 -3.02 -2.01
N ASP A 124 -22.93 -2.68 -1.79
CA ASP A 124 -22.36 -1.96 -0.63
C ASP A 124 -22.90 -0.53 -0.45
N THR A 125 -24.04 -0.21 -1.06
CA THR A 125 -24.76 1.05 -0.89
C THR A 125 -26.20 0.85 -0.42
N ASP A 126 -26.69 -0.39 -0.33
CA ASP A 126 -28.02 -0.74 0.16
C ASP A 126 -27.92 -1.87 1.20
N PRO A 127 -28.16 -1.56 2.50
CA PRO A 127 -27.98 -2.53 3.57
C PRO A 127 -29.01 -3.65 3.54
N ASN A 128 -29.93 -3.67 2.56
CA ASN A 128 -30.90 -4.74 2.29
C ASN A 128 -30.52 -5.64 1.12
N ARG A 129 -29.33 -5.48 0.54
CA ARG A 129 -28.86 -6.26 -0.59
C ARG A 129 -27.54 -6.96 -0.26
N ASN A 130 -27.64 -8.01 0.55
CA ASN A 130 -26.49 -8.76 1.10
C ASN A 130 -26.80 -10.25 1.27
N PRO A 131 -25.76 -11.10 1.39
CA PRO A 131 -25.93 -12.53 1.60
C PRO A 131 -26.88 -12.92 2.71
N GLY A 132 -27.87 -13.75 2.36
CA GLY A 132 -28.85 -14.29 3.31
C GLY A 132 -30.06 -13.39 3.57
N ARG A 133 -30.22 -12.30 2.80
CA ARG A 133 -31.51 -11.60 2.70
C ARG A 133 -32.58 -12.49 2.06
N THR A 134 -33.82 -12.04 2.16
CA THR A 134 -34.94 -12.72 1.50
C THR A 134 -35.09 -12.12 0.12
N GLU A 135 -34.94 -12.96 -0.90
CA GLU A 135 -35.14 -12.57 -2.28
C GLU A 135 -36.58 -12.08 -2.52
N ILE A 136 -36.69 -10.98 -3.25
CA ILE A 136 -37.96 -10.39 -3.67
C ILE A 136 -38.15 -10.73 -5.14
N CYS A 137 -39.13 -11.59 -5.41
CA CYS A 137 -39.53 -11.89 -6.77
C CYS A 137 -40.14 -10.66 -7.46
N ASP A 138 -39.32 -9.97 -8.24
CA ASP A 138 -39.73 -8.81 -9.02
C ASP A 138 -39.29 -8.86 -10.48
N ALA A 139 -40.05 -8.14 -11.32
CA ALA A 139 -39.77 -8.03 -12.75
C ALA A 139 -38.58 -7.12 -13.06
N GLN A 140 -38.01 -6.44 -12.06
CA GLN A 140 -36.83 -5.60 -12.21
C GLN A 140 -35.55 -6.44 -12.18
N GLY A 141 -35.61 -7.65 -11.62
CA GLY A 141 -34.48 -8.56 -11.46
C GLY A 141 -33.43 -7.98 -10.53
N ILE A 142 -33.87 -7.34 -9.44
CA ILE A 142 -32.98 -6.95 -8.34
C ILE A 142 -32.63 -8.22 -7.56
N ASP A 143 -31.37 -8.32 -7.15
CA ASP A 143 -30.82 -9.44 -6.37
C ASP A 143 -30.65 -8.97 -4.92
N GLU A 144 -31.51 -9.40 -3.99
CA GLU A 144 -31.43 -8.95 -2.60
C GLU A 144 -30.48 -9.81 -1.77
N ASP A 145 -30.34 -11.08 -2.10
CA ASP A 145 -29.54 -12.03 -1.32
C ASP A 145 -28.14 -12.29 -1.88
N CYS A 146 -27.76 -11.56 -2.93
CA CYS A 146 -26.51 -11.68 -3.67
C CYS A 146 -26.26 -13.10 -4.23
N ASP A 147 -27.33 -13.87 -4.44
CA ASP A 147 -27.31 -15.13 -5.18
C ASP A 147 -27.91 -14.93 -6.57
N THR A 148 -27.05 -14.76 -7.57
CA THR A 148 -27.50 -14.58 -8.96
C THR A 148 -28.37 -15.72 -9.53
N SER A 149 -28.53 -16.85 -8.81
CA SER A 149 -29.44 -17.93 -9.20
C SER A 149 -30.89 -17.72 -8.74
N THR A 150 -31.14 -16.84 -7.77
CA THR A 150 -32.46 -16.60 -7.18
C THR A 150 -33.24 -15.51 -7.92
N VAL A 151 -32.55 -14.55 -8.54
CA VAL A 151 -33.11 -13.31 -9.15
C VAL A 151 -34.34 -13.45 -10.07
N GLY A 152 -35.36 -12.61 -9.79
CA GLY A 152 -36.39 -12.16 -10.74
C GLY A 152 -37.66 -13.03 -10.89
N ASP A 153 -38.36 -12.92 -12.03
CA ASP A 153 -39.59 -13.66 -12.33
C ASP A 153 -39.35 -15.12 -12.78
N ARG A 154 -38.36 -15.82 -12.21
CA ARG A 154 -37.94 -17.16 -12.66
C ARG A 154 -39.05 -18.20 -12.46
N ASP A 155 -39.28 -18.99 -13.51
CA ASP A 155 -40.18 -20.17 -13.58
C ASP A 155 -39.33 -21.36 -14.06
N ASP A 156 -38.65 -22.04 -13.13
CA ASP A 156 -37.70 -23.11 -13.45
C ASP A 156 -38.38 -24.38 -13.99
N ASP A 157 -39.63 -24.63 -13.58
CA ASP A 157 -40.38 -25.83 -13.99
C ASP A 157 -41.30 -25.62 -15.20
N GLY A 158 -41.47 -24.37 -15.65
CA GLY A 158 -42.17 -23.99 -16.86
C GLY A 158 -43.69 -24.12 -16.75
N ASP A 159 -44.25 -24.03 -15.54
CA ASP A 159 -45.67 -24.20 -15.28
C ASP A 159 -46.48 -22.89 -15.42
N GLY A 160 -45.78 -21.78 -15.64
CA GLY A 160 -46.34 -20.45 -15.81
C GLY A 160 -46.57 -19.69 -14.49
N PHE A 161 -46.06 -20.19 -13.37
CA PHE A 161 -45.99 -19.50 -12.08
C PHE A 161 -44.54 -19.21 -11.70
N ILE A 162 -44.30 -18.08 -11.04
CA ILE A 162 -42.97 -17.76 -10.50
C ILE A 162 -42.68 -18.70 -9.34
N ASP A 163 -41.44 -19.21 -9.29
CA ASP A 163 -40.97 -20.14 -8.27
C ASP A 163 -41.24 -19.59 -6.87
N ALA A 164 -41.75 -20.44 -5.96
CA ALA A 164 -42.26 -20.04 -4.64
C ALA A 164 -41.25 -19.37 -3.69
N MET A 165 -40.00 -19.21 -4.10
CA MET A 165 -39.01 -18.45 -3.35
C MET A 165 -38.09 -17.57 -4.18
N CYS A 166 -38.14 -17.55 -5.52
CA CYS A 166 -36.98 -17.08 -6.29
C CYS A 166 -35.73 -17.87 -5.82
N ARG A 167 -35.68 -19.17 -6.15
CA ARG A 167 -34.86 -20.16 -5.44
C ARG A 167 -33.81 -20.88 -6.28
#